data_AF-A0A7J6HPH0-F1
#
_entry.id   AF-A0A7J6HPH0-F1
#
_cell.length_a   1.000
_cell.length_b   1.000
_cell.length_c   1.000
_cell.angle_alpha   90.00
_cell.angle_beta   90.00
_cell.angle_gamma   90.00
#
_symmetry.space_group_name_H-M   'P 1'
#
loop_
_entity.id
_entity.type
_entity.pdbx_description
1 polymer ?
#
loop_
_entity_poly.entity_id
_entity_poly.type
_entity_poly.pdbx_seq_one_letter_code
_entity_poly.pdbx_strand_id
1 'polypeptide(L)'
;ESLARSLGELKDVNWLSKDEFNKIFEELENKITGDDDGNGKASLNDIRVYARDLVLKEIEKHAADGVGRVDYALGSGGGKWFLRSASYDVHNDARKMLKPSFGEPGQCFALKGSSGFVEIRLRTAIIPEALTLEHVAKSVAFDRSSAPKNCRVSGWLQEQNSEWSYDSEKMFLLAEFSYDLEKSNAQTFNVLESVGSNVVDTIRLDFTSNHGSPSHTCIYRSVSGYMLRKSTLSI
;
A
#
# COMPACT_ATOMS: atom_id res chain seq x y z
N GLU A 1 13.00 -26.47 25.43
CA GLU A 1 14.13 -25.54 25.24
C GLU A 1 14.60 -25.32 23.79
N SER A 2 14.39 -26.22 22.81
CA SER A 2 14.89 -25.97 21.43
C SER A 2 13.98 -25.07 20.58
N LEU A 3 12.65 -25.17 20.70
CA LEU A 3 11.71 -24.41 19.86
C LEU A 3 11.79 -22.89 20.09
N ALA A 4 11.76 -22.46 21.36
CA ALA A 4 11.86 -21.04 21.72
C ALA A 4 13.19 -20.41 21.27
N ARG A 5 14.27 -21.21 21.25
CA ARG A 5 15.59 -20.77 20.78
C ARG A 5 15.63 -20.65 19.25
N SER A 6 15.09 -21.63 18.53
CA SER A 6 14.97 -21.57 17.06
C SER A 6 14.02 -20.47 16.57
N LEU A 7 12.93 -20.17 17.32
CA LEU A 7 12.08 -19.01 17.01
C LEU A 7 12.74 -17.67 17.37
N GLY A 8 13.59 -17.64 18.41
CA GLY A 8 14.41 -16.48 18.74
C GLY A 8 15.37 -16.11 17.60
N GLU A 9 16.03 -17.11 17.01
CA GLU A 9 16.91 -16.92 15.84
C GLU A 9 16.14 -16.44 14.60
N LEU A 10 14.87 -16.84 14.43
CA LEU A 10 14.00 -16.35 13.35
C LEU A 10 13.57 -14.88 13.52
N LYS A 11 13.50 -14.38 14.76
CA LYS A 11 13.20 -12.97 15.06
C LYS A 11 14.36 -12.03 14.72
N ASP A 12 15.60 -12.56 14.74
CA ASP A 12 16.80 -11.81 14.38
C ASP A 12 16.97 -11.67 12.85
N VAL A 13 16.31 -12.53 12.08
CA VAL A 13 16.14 -12.32 10.64
C VAL A 13 15.06 -11.25 10.47
N ASN A 14 15.42 -10.11 9.88
CA ASN A 14 14.58 -8.91 9.75
C ASN A 14 13.44 -9.10 8.72
N TRP A 15 12.71 -10.20 8.83
CA TRP A 15 11.66 -10.71 7.93
C TRP A 15 10.28 -10.19 8.30
N LEU A 16 10.03 -9.88 9.58
CA LEU A 16 8.77 -9.33 10.09
C LEU A 16 9.02 -8.22 11.11
N SER A 17 8.08 -7.29 11.24
CA SER A 17 8.05 -6.39 12.40
C SER A 17 7.76 -7.18 13.68
N LYS A 18 8.18 -6.64 14.84
CA LYS A 18 7.94 -7.29 16.14
C LYS A 18 6.46 -7.55 16.38
N ASP A 19 5.59 -6.65 15.94
CA ASP A 19 4.14 -6.76 16.14
C ASP A 19 3.53 -7.83 15.24
N GLU A 20 3.97 -7.95 13.99
CA GLU A 20 3.54 -9.02 13.07
C GLU A 20 3.99 -10.40 13.56
N PHE A 21 5.24 -10.50 14.04
CA PHE A 21 5.76 -11.74 14.60
C PHE A 21 4.96 -12.17 15.83
N ASN A 22 4.71 -11.25 16.77
CA ASN A 22 3.93 -11.54 17.97
C ASN A 22 2.52 -12.01 17.63
N LYS A 23 1.88 -11.40 16.62
CA LYS A 23 0.55 -11.81 16.17
C LYS A 23 0.53 -13.22 15.59
N ILE A 24 1.50 -13.57 14.75
CA ILE A 24 1.66 -14.93 14.22
C ILE A 24 1.90 -15.93 15.35
N PHE A 25 2.73 -15.56 16.32
CA PHE A 25 3.04 -16.39 17.46
C PHE A 25 1.82 -16.66 18.35
N GLU A 26 1.03 -15.62 18.66
CA GLU A 26 -0.22 -15.77 19.42
C GLU A 26 -1.26 -16.61 18.65
N GLU A 27 -1.41 -16.42 17.33
CA GLU A 27 -2.29 -17.26 16.52
C GLU A 27 -1.86 -18.74 16.52
N LEU A 28 -0.55 -19.00 16.50
CA LEU A 28 0.02 -20.34 16.58
C LEU A 28 -0.23 -20.96 17.96
N GLU A 29 0.04 -20.25 19.06
CA GLU A 29 -0.21 -20.73 20.42
C GLU A 29 -1.69 -21.02 20.66
N ASN A 30 -2.59 -20.16 20.19
CA ASN A 30 -4.03 -20.37 20.30
C ASN A 30 -4.50 -21.61 19.52
N LYS A 31 -3.92 -21.91 18.36
CA LYS A 31 -4.22 -23.13 17.60
C LYS A 31 -3.63 -24.40 18.22
N ILE A 32 -2.52 -24.29 18.95
CA ILE A 32 -1.85 -25.41 19.63
C ILE A 32 -2.53 -25.76 20.96
N THR A 33 -3.08 -24.77 21.67
CA THR A 33 -3.74 -24.95 22.98
C THR A 33 -5.23 -25.30 22.88
N GLY A 34 -5.79 -25.30 21.67
CA GLY A 34 -7.21 -25.53 21.40
C GLY A 34 -7.69 -26.98 21.38
N ASP A 35 -6.79 -27.97 21.47
CA ASP A 35 -7.15 -29.40 21.50
C ASP A 35 -6.32 -30.14 22.56
N ASP A 36 -7.01 -30.55 23.61
CA ASP A 36 -6.64 -31.54 24.64
C ASP A 36 -6.06 -31.04 25.99
N ASP A 37 -6.80 -31.42 27.03
CA ASP A 37 -6.51 -31.27 28.44
C ASP A 37 -5.43 -32.28 28.84
N GLY A 38 -4.19 -31.82 28.96
CA GLY A 38 -3.11 -32.60 29.58
C GLY A 38 -1.85 -32.74 28.75
N ASN A 39 -0.88 -31.86 29.01
CA ASN A 39 0.54 -32.10 28.82
C ASN A 39 0.97 -32.57 27.40
N GLY A 40 0.70 -31.77 26.37
CA GLY A 40 1.07 -32.07 24.98
C GLY A 40 1.97 -31.00 24.36
N LYS A 41 3.24 -31.31 24.11
CA LYS A 41 4.09 -30.53 23.20
C LYS A 41 3.38 -30.39 21.86
N ALA A 42 3.35 -29.18 21.29
CA ALA A 42 2.90 -28.92 19.91
C ALA A 42 3.39 -30.04 18.98
N SER A 43 2.47 -30.81 18.40
CA SER A 43 2.87 -31.91 17.54
C SER A 43 3.42 -31.32 16.25
N LEU A 44 4.42 -31.97 15.64
CA LEU A 44 4.96 -31.54 14.34
C LEU A 44 3.89 -31.48 13.24
N ASN A 45 2.75 -32.16 13.44
CA ASN A 45 1.63 -32.14 12.52
C ASN A 45 0.84 -30.82 12.62
N ASP A 46 0.65 -30.27 13.82
CA ASP A 46 -0.09 -29.01 14.02
C ASP A 46 0.70 -27.83 13.47
N ILE A 47 2.02 -27.82 13.69
CA ILE A 47 2.93 -26.84 13.09
C ILE A 47 2.89 -26.95 11.56
N ARG A 48 2.86 -28.18 11.00
CA ARG A 48 2.74 -28.40 9.56
C ARG A 48 1.42 -27.86 9.00
N VAL A 49 0.30 -28.11 9.68
CA VAL A 49 -1.02 -27.62 9.27
C VAL A 49 -1.07 -26.10 9.33
N TYR A 50 -0.58 -25.49 10.41
CA TYR A 50 -0.47 -24.03 10.54
C TYR A 50 0.41 -23.42 9.45
N ALA A 51 1.60 -23.98 9.20
CA ALA A 51 2.50 -23.47 8.17
C ALA A 51 1.87 -23.55 6.77
N ARG A 52 1.15 -24.63 6.46
CA ARG A 52 0.41 -24.75 5.20
C ARG A 52 -0.70 -23.70 5.08
N ASP A 53 -1.48 -23.52 6.13
CA ASP A 53 -2.57 -22.53 6.19
C ASP A 53 -2.03 -21.10 6.01
N LEU A 54 -0.93 -20.76 6.68
CA LEU A 54 -0.26 -19.47 6.54
C LEU A 54 0.24 -19.23 5.11
N VAL A 55 0.88 -20.23 4.50
CA VAL A 55 1.35 -20.15 3.11
C VAL A 55 0.19 -19.97 2.14
N LEU A 56 -0.90 -20.75 2.31
CA LEU A 56 -2.10 -20.61 1.46
C LEU A 56 -2.72 -19.23 1.60
N LYS A 57 -2.85 -18.72 2.83
CA LYS A 57 -3.37 -17.37 3.10
C LYS A 57 -2.53 -16.28 2.44
N GLU A 58 -1.20 -16.39 2.46
CA GLU A 58 -0.33 -15.40 1.81
C GLU A 58 -0.38 -15.53 0.26
N ILE A 59 -0.52 -16.76 -0.26
CA ILE A 59 -0.76 -16.98 -1.71
C ILE A 59 -2.08 -16.36 -2.14
N GLU A 60 -3.15 -16.56 -1.36
CA GLU A 60 -4.47 -15.98 -1.62
C GLU A 60 -4.41 -14.45 -1.58
N LYS A 61 -3.71 -13.87 -0.60
CA LYS A 61 -3.48 -12.43 -0.52
C LYS A 61 -2.69 -11.92 -1.73
N HIS A 62 -1.65 -12.64 -2.16
CA HIS A 62 -0.88 -12.29 -3.35
C HIS A 62 -1.74 -12.36 -4.63
N ALA A 63 -2.59 -13.38 -4.75
CA ALA A 63 -3.55 -13.51 -5.84
C ALA A 63 -4.62 -12.39 -5.80
N ALA A 64 -4.98 -11.95 -4.61
CA ALA A 64 -5.91 -10.86 -4.35
C ALA A 64 -5.23 -9.48 -4.27
N ASP A 65 -4.23 -9.24 -5.13
CA ASP A 65 -3.51 -7.96 -5.34
C ASP A 65 -2.34 -7.61 -4.42
N GLY A 66 -2.03 -8.46 -3.43
CA GLY A 66 -0.87 -8.35 -2.56
C GLY A 66 -0.99 -7.33 -1.41
N VAL A 67 -1.98 -6.43 -1.43
CA VAL A 67 -2.17 -5.39 -0.39
C VAL A 67 -3.17 -5.86 0.66
N GLY A 68 -4.12 -6.72 0.28
CA GLY A 68 -5.16 -7.21 1.19
C GLY A 68 -6.14 -6.11 1.63
N ARG A 69 -6.23 -5.02 0.86
CA ARG A 69 -7.15 -3.88 1.06
C ARG A 69 -7.80 -3.54 -0.28
N VAL A 70 -9.01 -2.99 -0.25
CA VAL A 70 -9.70 -2.57 -1.47
C VAL A 70 -9.00 -1.34 -2.07
N ASP A 71 -8.60 -1.45 -3.33
CA ASP A 71 -7.96 -0.38 -4.10
C ASP A 71 -9.01 0.50 -4.81
N TYR A 72 -9.26 1.69 -4.26
CA TYR A 72 -10.21 2.67 -4.84
C TYR A 72 -9.63 3.50 -5.98
N ALA A 73 -8.30 3.45 -6.15
CA ALA A 73 -7.60 4.07 -7.27
C ALA A 73 -7.58 3.15 -8.50
N LEU A 74 -7.90 1.87 -8.35
CA LEU A 74 -7.83 0.86 -9.41
C LEU A 74 -8.63 1.28 -10.66
N GLY A 75 -7.94 1.28 -11.81
CA GLY A 75 -8.48 1.80 -13.06
C GLY A 75 -9.63 0.95 -13.62
N SER A 76 -9.58 -0.37 -13.44
CA SER A 76 -10.68 -1.28 -13.79
C SER A 76 -11.91 -1.12 -12.88
N GLY A 77 -11.70 -0.59 -11.68
CA GLY A 77 -12.77 -0.16 -10.79
C GLY A 77 -13.45 1.14 -11.25
N GLY A 78 -12.93 1.83 -12.25
CA GLY A 78 -13.47 3.13 -12.70
C GLY A 78 -12.78 4.34 -12.09
N GLY A 79 -11.63 4.16 -11.44
CA GLY A 79 -10.72 5.26 -11.12
C GLY A 79 -10.29 5.99 -12.40
N LYS A 80 -10.40 7.32 -12.41
CA LYS A 80 -9.97 8.18 -13.51
C LYS A 80 -8.75 8.97 -13.04
N TRP A 81 -7.79 9.20 -13.91
CA TRP A 81 -6.58 9.94 -13.56
C TRP A 81 -6.45 11.17 -14.45
N PHE A 82 -5.78 12.18 -13.91
CA PHE A 82 -5.44 13.38 -14.64
C PHE A 82 -3.98 13.70 -14.34
N LEU A 83 -3.14 13.75 -15.37
CA LEU A 83 -1.78 14.22 -15.22
C LEU A 83 -1.75 15.71 -15.58
N ARG A 84 -1.49 16.58 -14.60
CA ARG A 84 -1.34 18.01 -14.88
C ARG A 84 0.14 18.39 -14.97
N SER A 85 0.76 18.06 -16.08
CA SER A 85 1.85 18.88 -16.63
C SER A 85 1.23 20.16 -17.21
N ALA A 86 2.02 21.20 -17.52
CA ALA A 86 1.58 22.49 -18.07
C ALA A 86 0.72 22.43 -19.37
N SER A 87 0.33 21.23 -19.83
CA SER A 87 -0.40 20.96 -21.07
C SER A 87 -1.72 20.18 -20.89
N TYR A 88 -2.22 19.97 -19.66
CA TYR A 88 -3.53 19.31 -19.40
C TYR A 88 -3.73 17.96 -20.11
N ASP A 89 -2.65 17.22 -20.35
CA ASP A 89 -2.71 16.02 -21.18
C ASP A 89 -2.72 14.75 -20.33
N VAL A 90 -3.68 13.88 -20.65
CA VAL A 90 -3.82 12.56 -20.04
C VAL A 90 -2.72 11.71 -20.69
N HIS A 91 -1.53 11.65 -20.07
CA HIS A 91 -0.40 10.80 -20.49
C HIS A 91 -0.75 9.30 -20.61
N ASN A 92 -0.90 8.78 -21.85
CA ASN A 92 -1.40 7.43 -22.17
C ASN A 92 -0.97 6.29 -21.22
N ASP A 93 0.28 6.32 -20.72
CA ASP A 93 0.83 5.33 -19.79
C ASP A 93 0.39 5.42 -18.32
N ALA A 94 -0.32 6.45 -17.86
CA ALA A 94 -0.70 6.56 -16.44
C ALA A 94 -1.70 5.47 -16.01
N ARG A 95 -2.34 4.78 -16.96
CA ARG A 95 -3.09 3.54 -16.70
C ARG A 95 -2.23 2.42 -16.11
N LYS A 96 -0.90 2.44 -16.31
CA LYS A 96 0.03 1.45 -15.73
C LYS A 96 0.06 1.54 -14.20
N MET A 97 -0.02 2.75 -13.64
CA MET A 97 -0.04 2.99 -12.19
C MET A 97 -1.31 2.46 -11.49
N LEU A 98 -2.42 2.31 -12.23
CA LEU A 98 -3.71 1.88 -11.70
C LEU A 98 -4.02 0.41 -12.03
N LYS A 99 -3.02 -0.34 -12.48
CA LYS A 99 -3.12 -1.77 -12.76
C LYS A 99 -2.08 -2.50 -11.93
N PRO A 100 -2.37 -3.70 -11.42
CA PRO A 100 -1.36 -4.54 -10.80
C PRO A 100 -0.31 -4.89 -11.87
N SER A 101 0.95 -4.55 -11.59
CA SER A 101 2.09 -4.88 -12.45
C SER A 101 2.73 -6.23 -12.07
N PHE A 102 2.31 -6.83 -10.95
CA PHE A 102 2.86 -8.07 -10.38
C PHE A 102 4.41 -8.08 -10.31
N GLY A 103 5.02 -6.90 -10.18
CA GLY A 103 6.46 -6.73 -10.10
C GLY A 103 7.22 -6.79 -11.43
N GLU A 104 6.53 -6.78 -12.58
CA GLU A 104 7.16 -6.74 -13.90
C GLU A 104 7.94 -5.43 -14.13
N PRO A 105 9.27 -5.47 -14.30
CA PRO A 105 10.07 -4.29 -14.57
C PRO A 105 9.62 -3.57 -15.85
N GLY A 106 9.56 -2.23 -15.81
CA GLY A 106 9.20 -1.40 -16.96
C GLY A 106 7.71 -1.12 -17.12
N GLN A 107 6.85 -1.74 -16.30
CA GLN A 107 5.41 -1.43 -16.25
C GLN A 107 5.09 -0.26 -15.31
N CYS A 108 6.00 0.71 -15.16
CA CYS A 108 5.78 1.91 -14.36
C CYS A 108 5.24 3.08 -15.19
N PHE A 109 4.59 4.01 -14.50
CA PHE A 109 4.31 5.33 -15.01
C PHE A 109 5.51 6.24 -14.74
N ALA A 110 6.21 6.63 -15.82
CA ALA A 110 7.41 7.45 -15.74
C ALA A 110 7.10 8.95 -15.91
N LEU A 111 7.54 9.77 -14.96
CA LEU A 111 7.50 11.22 -15.04
C LEU A 111 8.91 11.77 -15.22
N LYS A 112 9.08 12.77 -16.08
CA LYS A 112 10.38 13.42 -16.30
C LYS A 112 10.84 14.15 -15.05
N GLY A 113 12.13 14.01 -14.72
CA GLY A 113 12.76 14.64 -13.57
C GLY A 113 12.59 13.89 -12.24
N SER A 114 13.07 14.50 -11.16
CA SER A 114 13.05 13.96 -9.80
C SER A 114 11.91 14.49 -8.93
N SER A 115 11.11 15.42 -9.47
CA SER A 115 9.97 16.02 -8.78
C SER A 115 8.78 16.13 -9.71
N GLY A 116 7.58 16.11 -9.13
CA GLY A 116 6.34 16.11 -9.88
C GLY A 116 5.17 15.69 -9.02
N PHE A 117 4.03 15.46 -9.66
CA PHE A 117 2.84 14.99 -8.97
C PHE A 117 1.94 14.18 -9.89
N VAL A 118 1.11 13.34 -9.27
CA VAL A 118 0.03 12.61 -9.94
C VAL A 118 -1.27 12.86 -9.20
N GLU A 119 -2.34 13.09 -9.96
CA GLU A 119 -3.68 13.31 -9.43
C GLU A 119 -4.60 12.16 -9.89
N ILE A 120 -5.29 11.56 -8.92
CA ILE A 120 -6.08 10.36 -9.08
C ILE A 120 -7.48 10.67 -8.55
N ARG A 121 -8.47 10.60 -9.44
CA ARG A 121 -9.87 10.58 -9.06
C ARG A 121 -10.30 9.15 -8.77
N LEU A 122 -10.71 8.93 -7.54
CA LEU A 122 -11.15 7.64 -7.05
C LEU A 122 -12.48 7.24 -7.69
N ARG A 123 -12.77 5.94 -7.67
CA ARG A 123 -14.05 5.41 -8.15
C ARG A 123 -15.25 6.05 -7.43
N THR A 124 -15.10 6.30 -6.14
CA THR A 124 -16.13 6.86 -5.27
C THR A 124 -15.46 7.65 -4.15
N ALA A 125 -16.25 8.48 -3.48
CA ALA A 125 -15.78 9.22 -2.32
C ALA A 125 -15.54 8.27 -1.14
N ILE A 126 -14.40 8.39 -0.47
CA ILE A 126 -13.97 7.54 0.65
C ILE A 126 -13.44 8.39 1.81
N ILE A 127 -13.29 7.77 2.98
CA ILE A 127 -12.53 8.36 4.09
C ILE A 127 -11.19 7.61 4.18
N PRO A 128 -10.08 8.18 3.68
CA PRO A 128 -8.85 7.43 3.49
C PRO A 128 -8.22 7.06 4.83
N GLU A 129 -7.78 5.81 4.98
CA GLU A 129 -7.11 5.32 6.19
C GLU A 129 -5.61 5.13 5.97
N ALA A 130 -5.26 4.58 4.81
CA ALA A 130 -3.89 4.31 4.46
C ALA A 130 -3.66 4.39 2.94
N LEU A 131 -2.43 4.69 2.58
CA LEU A 131 -1.95 4.84 1.22
C LEU A 131 -0.81 3.86 1.02
N THR A 132 -0.86 3.06 -0.04
CA THR A 132 0.22 2.15 -0.39
C THR A 132 0.90 2.61 -1.66
N LEU A 133 2.22 2.77 -1.60
CA LEU A 133 3.05 3.07 -2.74
C LEU A 133 3.92 1.86 -3.05
N GLU A 134 3.88 1.43 -4.31
CA GLU A 134 4.64 0.28 -4.78
C GLU A 134 5.72 0.70 -5.79
N HIS A 135 6.85 0.00 -5.72
CA HIS A 135 7.91 0.02 -6.71
C HIS A 135 8.40 -1.40 -6.99
N VAL A 136 9.17 -1.60 -8.06
CA VAL A 136 9.80 -2.91 -8.34
C VAL A 136 10.71 -3.35 -7.19
N ALA A 137 10.67 -4.64 -6.87
CA ALA A 137 11.43 -5.26 -5.80
C ALA A 137 12.94 -5.35 -6.10
N LYS A 138 13.76 -5.32 -5.04
CA LYS A 138 15.24 -5.41 -5.11
C LYS A 138 15.71 -6.71 -5.79
N SER A 139 14.96 -7.80 -5.64
CA SER A 139 15.27 -9.09 -6.26
C SER A 139 15.08 -9.13 -7.77
N VAL A 140 14.30 -8.19 -8.34
CA VAL A 140 13.89 -8.22 -9.75
C VAL A 140 14.56 -7.10 -10.56
N ALA A 141 14.92 -5.98 -9.94
CA ALA A 141 15.55 -4.85 -10.63
C ALA A 141 16.89 -4.46 -9.99
N PHE A 142 17.90 -4.33 -10.85
CA PHE A 142 19.24 -3.87 -10.48
C PHE A 142 19.26 -2.38 -10.09
N ASP A 143 18.58 -1.53 -10.87
CA ASP A 143 18.46 -0.09 -10.60
C ASP A 143 17.05 0.26 -10.11
N ARG A 144 16.98 0.92 -8.96
CA ARG A 144 15.75 1.43 -8.33
C ARG A 144 15.87 2.93 -8.00
N SER A 145 16.87 3.62 -8.55
CA SER A 145 17.11 5.06 -8.34
C SER A 145 15.96 5.94 -8.85
N SER A 146 15.13 5.41 -9.75
CA SER A 146 13.91 6.07 -10.26
C SER A 146 12.75 6.08 -9.27
N ALA A 147 12.83 5.35 -8.15
CA ALA A 147 11.73 5.34 -7.19
C ALA A 147 11.51 6.74 -6.60
N PRO A 148 10.26 7.19 -6.42
CA PRO A 148 10.00 8.43 -5.68
C PRO A 148 10.50 8.27 -4.24
N LYS A 149 11.02 9.34 -3.65
CA LYS A 149 11.57 9.33 -2.29
C LYS A 149 10.69 10.15 -1.35
N ASN A 150 10.85 11.47 -1.36
CA ASN A 150 10.10 12.36 -0.48
C ASN A 150 8.73 12.65 -1.08
N CYS A 151 7.69 12.13 -0.46
CA CYS A 151 6.33 12.15 -0.96
C CYS A 151 5.38 12.87 0.01
N ARG A 152 4.39 13.55 -0.56
CA ARG A 152 3.29 14.18 0.16
C ARG A 152 1.99 13.82 -0.54
N VAL A 153 1.00 13.39 0.23
CA VAL A 153 -0.30 13.02 -0.30
C VAL A 153 -1.35 13.96 0.28
N SER A 154 -2.11 14.57 -0.62
CA SER A 154 -3.25 15.42 -0.29
C SER A 154 -4.53 14.86 -0.89
N GLY A 155 -5.67 15.18 -0.30
CA GLY A 155 -6.98 14.78 -0.83
C GLY A 155 -8.04 15.85 -0.63
N TRP A 156 -9.06 15.82 -1.49
CA TRP A 156 -10.21 16.71 -1.42
C TRP A 156 -11.45 16.05 -2.03
N LEU A 157 -12.61 16.65 -1.79
CA LEU A 157 -13.87 16.29 -2.42
C LEU A 157 -14.18 17.33 -3.50
N GLN A 158 -14.31 16.90 -4.75
CA GLN A 158 -14.68 17.79 -5.86
C GLN A 158 -16.18 18.13 -5.81
N GLU A 159 -16.53 19.43 -5.79
CA GLU A 159 -17.93 19.88 -5.88
C GLU A 159 -18.44 19.81 -7.33
N GLN A 160 -19.70 19.41 -7.53
CA GLN A 160 -20.25 19.08 -8.87
C GLN A 160 -20.38 20.27 -9.84
N ASN A 161 -20.24 21.52 -9.37
CA ASN A 161 -20.51 22.74 -10.15
C ASN A 161 -19.36 23.75 -10.20
N SER A 162 -18.17 23.45 -9.66
CA SER A 162 -17.01 24.32 -9.84
C SER A 162 -16.24 23.90 -11.09
N GLU A 163 -16.20 24.78 -12.10
CA GLU A 163 -15.19 24.71 -13.14
C GLU A 163 -13.81 24.76 -12.47
N TRP A 164 -13.18 23.61 -12.27
CA TRP A 164 -11.75 23.34 -11.99
C TRP A 164 -10.96 24.43 -11.23
N SER A 165 -11.60 25.17 -10.33
CA SER A 165 -10.97 26.24 -9.57
C SER A 165 -10.22 25.59 -8.44
N TYR A 166 -8.90 25.60 -8.55
CA TYR A 166 -7.94 25.08 -7.60
C TYR A 166 -8.02 25.88 -6.31
N ASP A 167 -8.99 25.53 -5.46
CA ASP A 167 -9.05 26.09 -4.14
C ASP A 167 -8.13 25.26 -3.25
N SER A 168 -6.86 25.64 -3.19
CA SER A 168 -5.87 25.02 -2.29
C SER A 168 -6.35 25.03 -0.84
N GLU A 169 -7.32 25.89 -0.49
CA GLU A 169 -7.98 25.95 0.81
C GLU A 169 -8.82 24.70 1.13
N LYS A 170 -9.22 23.91 0.12
CA LYS A 170 -10.03 22.68 0.29
C LYS A 170 -9.20 21.39 0.30
N MET A 171 -7.88 21.49 0.15
CA MET A 171 -6.99 20.32 0.14
C MET A 171 -6.53 19.95 1.55
N PHE A 172 -6.74 18.70 1.94
CA PHE A 172 -6.27 18.17 3.21
C PHE A 172 -4.98 17.38 3.02
N LEU A 173 -3.98 17.64 3.86
CA LEU A 173 -2.79 16.80 3.94
C LEU A 173 -3.16 15.45 4.55
N LEU A 174 -3.08 14.38 3.77
CA LEU A 174 -3.38 13.04 4.23
C LEU A 174 -2.15 12.37 4.83
N ALA A 175 -0.99 12.48 4.18
CA ALA A 175 0.25 11.87 4.66
C ALA A 175 1.48 12.57 4.08
N GLU A 176 2.59 12.52 4.81
CA GLU A 176 3.91 12.90 4.34
C GLU A 176 4.89 11.80 4.75
N PHE A 177 5.68 11.31 3.80
CA PHE A 177 6.54 10.15 4.03
C PHE A 177 7.73 10.10 3.07
N SER A 178 8.73 9.31 3.45
CA SER A 178 9.83 8.92 2.56
C SER A 178 9.71 7.43 2.23
N TYR A 179 9.64 7.12 0.93
CA TYR A 179 9.76 5.75 0.46
C TYR A 179 11.21 5.27 0.64
N ASP A 180 11.37 4.03 1.11
CA ASP A 180 12.67 3.47 1.49
C ASP A 180 13.01 2.22 0.66
N LEU A 181 14.08 2.27 -0.13
CA LEU A 181 14.48 1.14 -0.97
C LEU A 181 14.87 -0.11 -0.17
N GLU A 182 15.27 0.03 1.10
CA GLU A 182 15.70 -1.09 1.95
C GLU A 182 14.53 -1.79 2.66
N LYS A 183 13.32 -1.21 2.59
CA LYS A 183 12.08 -1.84 3.08
C LYS A 183 11.40 -2.66 1.97
N SER A 184 10.20 -3.16 2.28
CA SER A 184 9.32 -3.83 1.32
C SER A 184 9.11 -3.00 0.05
N ASN A 185 8.89 -3.69 -1.07
CA ASN A 185 8.61 -3.06 -2.37
C ASN A 185 7.23 -2.37 -2.39
N ALA A 186 6.29 -2.83 -1.56
CA ALA A 186 5.01 -2.18 -1.28
C ALA A 186 5.05 -1.60 0.14
N GLN A 187 4.87 -0.29 0.27
CA GLN A 187 4.93 0.41 1.57
C GLN A 187 3.62 1.12 1.82
N THR A 188 3.00 0.79 2.96
CA THR A 188 1.73 1.37 3.40
C THR A 188 1.99 2.43 4.47
N PHE A 189 1.38 3.60 4.27
CA PHE A 189 1.49 4.77 5.13
C PHE A 189 0.10 5.13 5.64
N ASN A 190 -0.06 5.26 6.96
CA ASN A 190 -1.33 5.64 7.57
C ASN A 190 -1.60 7.13 7.37
N VAL A 191 -2.87 7.49 7.20
CA VAL A 191 -3.34 8.88 7.11
C VAL A 191 -3.27 9.54 8.49
N LEU A 192 -2.99 10.85 8.51
CA LEU A 192 -2.97 11.65 9.73
C LEU A 192 -4.34 11.62 10.43
N GLU A 193 -4.35 11.32 11.74
CA GLU A 193 -5.57 11.15 12.53
C GLU A 193 -6.49 12.38 12.49
N SER A 194 -5.92 13.59 12.43
CA SER A 194 -6.66 14.86 12.34
C SER A 194 -7.52 14.99 11.08
N VAL A 195 -7.29 14.15 10.08
CA VAL A 195 -7.93 14.18 8.75
C VAL A 195 -8.70 12.88 8.46
N GLY A 196 -8.60 11.87 9.31
CA GLY A 196 -9.17 10.52 9.13
C GLY A 196 -10.71 10.44 9.17
N SER A 197 -11.42 11.58 9.20
CA SER A 197 -12.89 11.65 9.04
C SER A 197 -13.31 12.39 7.77
N ASN A 198 -12.36 12.98 7.03
CA ASN A 198 -12.66 13.76 5.85
C ASN A 198 -12.94 12.84 4.66
N VAL A 199 -14.04 13.12 3.96
CA VAL A 199 -14.41 12.43 2.74
C VAL A 199 -13.67 13.05 1.57
N VAL A 200 -13.00 12.24 0.75
CA VAL A 200 -12.28 12.66 -0.45
C VAL A 200 -12.66 11.76 -1.63
N ASP A 201 -12.77 12.34 -2.83
CA ASP A 201 -12.91 11.58 -4.07
C ASP A 201 -11.70 11.75 -5.00
N THR A 202 -10.79 12.66 -4.64
CA THR A 202 -9.59 12.96 -5.39
C THR A 202 -8.38 12.96 -4.48
N ILE A 203 -7.30 12.31 -4.91
CA ILE A 203 -6.03 12.20 -4.21
C ILE A 203 -4.92 12.70 -5.12
N ARG A 204 -4.01 13.49 -4.56
CA ARG A 204 -2.79 13.96 -5.22
C ARG A 204 -1.58 13.44 -4.47
N LEU A 205 -0.69 12.75 -5.18
CA LEU A 205 0.63 12.37 -4.69
C LEU A 205 1.67 13.30 -5.32
N ASP A 206 2.24 14.18 -4.52
CA ASP A 206 3.40 14.99 -4.85
C ASP A 206 4.68 14.24 -4.43
N PHE A 207 5.72 14.34 -5.24
CA PHE A 207 7.07 13.90 -4.87
C PHE A 207 8.08 15.01 -5.19
N THR A 208 8.99 15.25 -4.25
CA THR A 208 10.00 16.33 -4.38
C THR A 208 11.40 15.81 -4.72
N SER A 209 11.60 14.51 -4.60
CA SER A 209 12.86 13.83 -4.91
C SER A 209 12.62 12.37 -5.31
N ASN A 210 13.64 11.76 -5.93
CA ASN A 210 13.76 10.32 -6.16
C ASN A 210 15.05 9.79 -5.53
N HIS A 211 15.39 8.53 -5.78
CA HIS A 211 16.59 7.87 -5.23
C HIS A 211 17.86 8.05 -6.08
N GLY A 212 17.93 9.08 -6.94
CA GLY A 212 19.15 9.46 -7.66
C GLY A 212 19.09 9.34 -9.18
N SER A 213 17.95 8.94 -9.75
CA SER A 213 17.77 8.94 -11.20
C SER A 213 17.75 10.39 -11.74
N PRO A 214 18.64 10.76 -12.70
CA PRO A 214 18.74 12.12 -13.21
C PRO A 214 17.66 12.45 -14.27
N SER A 215 17.01 11.43 -14.84
CA SER A 215 16.15 11.59 -16.02
C SER A 215 14.66 11.54 -15.68
N HIS A 216 14.26 10.64 -14.79
CA HIS A 216 12.85 10.35 -14.53
C HIS A 216 12.60 9.74 -13.15
N THR A 217 11.34 9.79 -12.72
CA THR A 217 10.81 9.11 -11.55
C THR A 217 9.72 8.15 -12.01
N CYS A 218 9.74 6.91 -11.51
CA CYS A 218 8.82 5.85 -11.92
C CYS A 218 7.92 5.40 -10.77
N ILE A 219 6.60 5.43 -11.00
CA ILE A 219 5.60 4.97 -10.04
C ILE A 219 4.96 3.70 -10.59
N TYR A 220 5.08 2.58 -9.86
CA TYR A 220 4.53 1.29 -10.32
C TYR A 220 3.06 1.15 -9.96
N ARG A 221 2.68 1.39 -8.71
CA ARG A 221 1.28 1.37 -8.28
C ARG A 221 1.08 2.30 -7.09
N SER A 222 -0.05 3.00 -7.10
CA SER A 222 -0.53 3.78 -5.97
C SER A 222 -1.92 3.29 -5.61
N VAL A 223 -2.07 2.78 -4.40
CA VAL A 223 -3.33 2.24 -3.87
C VAL A 223 -3.80 3.13 -2.73
N SER A 224 -5.05 3.58 -2.80
CA SER A 224 -5.72 4.19 -1.65
C SER A 224 -6.67 3.18 -1.03
N GLY A 225 -6.39 2.77 0.20
CA GLY A 225 -7.18 1.79 0.95
C GLY A 225 -8.27 2.47 1.77
N TYR A 226 -9.46 1.84 1.78
CA TYR A 226 -10.58 2.20 2.66
C TYR A 226 -11.02 1.04 3.54
N MET A 227 -11.60 1.36 4.70
CA MET A 227 -12.51 0.53 5.48
C MET A 227 -13.88 1.23 5.59
N LEU A 228 -14.95 0.62 5.05
CA LEU A 228 -16.32 1.02 5.40
C LEU A 228 -16.45 0.88 6.92
N ARG A 229 -16.71 1.98 7.64
CA ARG A 229 -17.33 1.87 8.98
C ARG A 229 -18.68 1.17 8.77
N LYS A 230 -18.73 -0.14 8.98
CA LYS A 230 -20.00 -0.85 9.21
C LYS A 230 -20.49 -0.47 10.60
N SER A 231 -21.48 0.44 10.65
CA SER A 231 -22.48 0.74 11.71
C SER A 231 -22.67 2.26 11.79
N THR A 232 -23.83 2.91 11.59
CA THR A 232 -25.22 2.48 11.81
C THR A 232 -26.13 3.39 10.98
N LEU A 233 -26.87 2.85 10.02
CA LEU A 233 -28.13 3.43 9.55
C LEU A 233 -29.10 2.26 9.45
N SER A 234 -29.59 1.87 10.62
CA SER A 234 -30.82 1.13 10.75
C SER A 234 -31.93 1.99 10.15
N ILE A 235 -32.64 1.45 9.17
CA ILE A 235 -33.93 1.97 8.70
C ILE A 235 -34.96 1.73 9.81
#